data_AF-A0A7C3PY37-F1
#
_entry.id   AF-A0A7C3PY37-F1
#
_cell.length_a   1.000
_cell.length_b   1.000
_cell.length_c   1.000
_cell.angle_alpha   90.00
_cell.angle_beta   90.00
_cell.angle_gamma   90.00
#
_symmetry.space_group_name_H-M   'P 1'
#
loop_
_entity.id
_entity.type
_entity.pdbx_description
1 polymer ?
#
loop_
_entity_poly.entity_id
_entity_poly.type
_entity_poly.pdbx_seq_one_letter_code
_entity_poly.pdbx_strand_id
1 'polypeptide(L)'
;MTPGRGARRRWVRAPFLIGFLATLLVFGIYVWSRWPRSSPSPEVVARKAMGAFELSDYDGLLEHINDEEKRLLKLDEDSLAELVNRFYKPNTSGFKPRGQIVLPRSSESDALAMREYVHPDGRKFDLTILVASGEDGPKVYGFVYMLLGSVLKAKLPPGVASGQGLDSRHALLRAFEEELPVLNSLRVPGDTISDNGRQVFRSWKEIHKSLLRRAADRASRE
;
A
#
# COMPACT_ATOMS: atom_id res chain seq x y z
N MET A 1 72.11 38.23 21.72
CA MET A 1 70.77 37.80 22.19
C MET A 1 69.74 38.77 21.63
N THR A 2 68.88 38.29 20.74
CA THR A 2 67.79 39.05 20.13
C THR A 2 66.59 38.10 20.02
N PRO A 3 65.48 38.33 20.74
CA PRO A 3 64.26 37.58 20.53
C PRO A 3 63.48 38.22 19.39
N GLY A 4 63.10 37.46 18.36
CA GLY A 4 62.50 38.09 17.18
C GLY A 4 61.72 37.18 16.24
N ARG A 5 60.40 37.18 16.46
CA ARG A 5 59.36 37.13 15.43
C ARG A 5 59.01 35.76 14.82
N GLY A 6 57.90 35.22 15.35
CA GLY A 6 56.72 35.18 14.50
C GLY A 6 56.16 33.81 14.14
N ALA A 7 55.81 33.01 15.14
CA ALA A 7 54.82 31.93 15.06
C ALA A 7 53.39 32.42 14.68
N ARG A 8 53.27 33.53 13.94
CA ARG A 8 52.03 34.29 13.65
C ARG A 8 51.49 34.07 12.22
N ARG A 9 51.93 33.02 11.51
CA ARG A 9 51.47 32.74 10.12
C ARG A 9 50.61 31.49 9.94
N ARG A 10 50.40 30.66 10.98
CA ARG A 10 49.59 29.43 10.85
C ARG A 10 48.11 29.59 11.22
N TRP A 11 47.75 30.63 11.98
CA TRP A 11 46.39 30.77 12.53
C TRP A 11 45.38 31.48 11.63
N VAL A 12 45.81 32.13 10.56
CA VAL A 12 44.90 32.86 9.66
C VAL A 12 44.32 31.97 8.56
N ARG A 13 44.86 30.76 8.32
CA ARG A 13 44.38 29.83 7.27
C ARG A 13 43.36 28.81 7.74
N ALA A 14 43.33 28.49 9.04
CA ALA A 14 42.40 27.52 9.63
C ALA A 14 40.91 27.93 9.54
N PRO A 15 40.50 29.18 9.82
CA PRO A 15 39.07 29.53 9.77
C PRO A 15 38.50 29.53 8.35
N PHE A 16 39.31 29.89 7.34
CA PHE A 16 38.88 29.82 5.94
C PHE A 16 38.70 28.39 5.45
N LEU A 17 39.54 27.45 5.90
CA LEU A 17 39.41 26.04 5.55
C LEU A 17 38.14 25.42 6.17
N ILE A 18 37.83 25.77 7.42
CA ILE A 18 36.64 25.31 8.14
C ILE A 18 35.37 25.90 7.50
N GLY A 19 35.37 27.20 7.18
CA GLY A 19 34.26 27.85 6.48
C GLY A 19 33.99 27.22 5.11
N PHE A 20 35.06 26.97 4.33
CA PHE A 20 34.95 26.33 3.01
C PHE A 20 34.41 24.89 3.10
N LEU A 21 34.86 24.10 4.08
CA LEU A 21 34.34 22.75 4.32
C LEU A 21 32.87 22.76 4.75
N ALA A 22 32.46 23.71 5.60
CA ALA A 22 31.07 23.87 5.99
C ALA A 22 30.18 24.26 4.78
N THR A 23 30.65 25.16 3.91
CA THR A 23 29.94 25.53 2.68
C THR A 23 29.84 24.35 1.71
N LEU A 24 30.90 23.55 1.55
CA LEU A 24 30.87 22.33 0.74
C LEU A 24 29.92 21.28 1.32
N LEU A 25 29.80 21.16 2.64
CA LEU A 25 28.88 20.24 3.29
C LEU A 25 27.42 20.66 3.08
N VAL A 26 27.12 21.96 3.27
CA VAL A 26 25.78 22.52 3.01
C VAL A 26 25.44 22.42 1.52
N PHE A 27 26.38 22.73 0.63
CA PHE A 27 26.22 22.59 -0.81
C PHE A 27 26.06 21.11 -1.22
N GLY A 28 26.79 20.19 -0.59
CA GLY A 28 26.64 18.76 -0.78
C GLY A 28 25.27 18.24 -0.36
N ILE A 29 24.75 18.69 0.80
CA ILE A 29 23.38 18.38 1.25
C ILE A 29 22.34 18.99 0.30
N TYR A 30 22.56 20.23 -0.14
CA TYR A 30 21.68 20.93 -1.08
C TYR A 30 21.66 20.27 -2.46
N VAL A 31 22.82 19.88 -2.99
CA VAL A 31 22.92 19.16 -4.27
C VAL A 31 22.37 17.75 -4.10
N TRP A 32 22.59 17.06 -2.99
CA TRP A 32 22.02 15.74 -2.74
C TRP A 32 20.50 15.77 -2.51
N SER A 33 19.96 16.85 -1.96
CA SER A 33 18.51 17.05 -1.83
C SER A 33 17.85 17.51 -3.13
N ARG A 34 18.61 18.13 -4.06
CA ARG A 34 18.12 18.57 -5.39
C ARG A 34 18.57 17.70 -6.57
N TRP A 35 19.46 16.73 -6.38
CA TRP A 35 19.81 15.78 -7.44
C TRP A 35 18.51 15.04 -7.75
N PRO A 36 18.12 14.88 -9.04
CA PRO A 36 16.93 14.13 -9.38
C PRO A 36 17.20 12.71 -8.93
N ARG A 37 16.68 12.36 -7.75
CA ARG A 37 16.44 10.97 -7.42
C ARG A 37 15.49 10.54 -8.51
N SER A 38 15.95 9.72 -9.44
CA SER A 38 15.07 9.01 -10.36
C SER A 38 13.89 8.53 -9.54
N SER A 39 12.68 9.01 -9.87
CA SER A 39 11.48 8.60 -9.16
C SER A 39 11.51 7.08 -9.08
N PRO A 40 11.31 6.50 -7.87
CA PRO A 40 11.43 5.06 -7.71
C PRO A 40 10.51 4.38 -8.72
N SER A 41 10.93 3.27 -9.33
CA SER A 41 10.08 2.57 -10.28
C SER A 41 8.83 2.02 -9.57
N PRO A 42 7.72 1.78 -10.31
CA PRO A 42 6.52 1.16 -9.75
C PRO A 42 6.80 -0.15 -9.01
N GLU A 43 7.73 -0.97 -9.52
CA GLU A 43 8.19 -2.20 -8.85
C GLU A 43 8.76 -1.93 -7.45
N VAL A 44 9.63 -0.92 -7.33
CA VAL A 44 10.26 -0.59 -6.05
C VAL A 44 9.21 -0.13 -5.04
N VAL A 45 8.26 0.70 -5.48
CA VAL A 45 7.15 1.14 -4.61
C VAL A 45 6.25 -0.04 -4.21
N ALA A 46 5.92 -0.94 -5.15
CA ALA A 46 5.07 -2.09 -4.86
C ALA A 46 5.69 -3.04 -3.83
N ARG A 47 7.00 -3.33 -3.96
CA ARG A 47 7.74 -4.14 -2.98
C ARG A 47 7.85 -3.44 -1.62
N LYS A 48 8.12 -2.13 -1.60
CA LYS A 48 8.19 -1.35 -0.35
C LYS A 48 6.86 -1.33 0.38
N ALA A 49 5.76 -1.06 -0.32
CA ALA A 49 4.42 -1.08 0.26
C ALA A 49 4.05 -2.47 0.80
N MET A 50 4.41 -3.55 0.09
CA MET A 50 4.19 -4.92 0.58
C MET A 50 4.99 -5.19 1.85
N GLY A 51 6.27 -4.79 1.87
CA GLY A 51 7.12 -4.92 3.05
C GLY A 51 6.61 -4.12 4.25
N ALA A 52 6.20 -2.87 4.03
CA ALA A 52 5.61 -2.02 5.06
C ALA A 52 4.34 -2.65 5.64
N PHE A 53 3.46 -3.18 4.79
CA PHE A 53 2.29 -3.92 5.24
C PHE A 53 2.65 -5.16 6.08
N GLU A 54 3.55 -6.01 5.59
CA GLU A 54 3.98 -7.23 6.31
C GLU A 54 4.63 -6.90 7.68
N LEU A 55 5.31 -5.76 7.79
CA LEU A 55 5.92 -5.27 9.03
C LEU A 55 4.97 -4.48 9.94
N SER A 56 3.72 -4.25 9.53
CA SER A 56 2.79 -3.33 10.20
C SER A 56 3.35 -1.90 10.36
N ASP A 57 4.18 -1.45 9.41
CA ASP A 57 4.65 -0.07 9.27
C ASP A 57 3.59 0.75 8.51
N TYR A 58 2.62 1.27 9.25
CA TYR A 58 1.47 1.96 8.67
C TYR A 58 1.83 3.34 8.11
N ASP A 59 2.75 4.05 8.76
CA ASP A 59 3.27 5.33 8.26
C ASP A 59 3.99 5.13 6.92
N GLY A 60 4.93 4.18 6.85
CA GLY A 60 5.64 3.86 5.60
C GLY A 60 4.68 3.39 4.49
N LEU A 61 3.61 2.70 4.85
CA LEU A 61 2.57 2.31 3.89
C LEU A 61 1.76 3.51 3.39
N LEU A 62 1.37 4.44 4.26
CA LEU A 62 0.61 5.65 3.90
C LEU A 62 1.38 6.60 2.97
N GLU A 63 2.72 6.62 3.04
CA GLU A 63 3.56 7.37 2.09
C GLU A 63 3.37 6.89 0.63
N HIS A 64 3.06 5.61 0.46
CA HIS A 64 2.92 4.97 -0.83
C HIS A 64 1.49 4.95 -1.36
N ILE A 65 0.46 5.04 -0.50
CA ILE A 65 -0.94 5.09 -0.93
C ILE A 65 -1.23 6.41 -1.64
N ASN A 66 -2.00 6.34 -2.72
CA ASN A 66 -2.44 7.50 -3.48
C ASN A 66 -3.21 8.50 -2.58
N ASP A 67 -2.93 9.79 -2.73
CA ASP A 67 -3.46 10.84 -1.86
C ASP A 67 -4.98 11.01 -1.98
N GLU A 68 -5.55 10.77 -3.17
CA GLU A 68 -7.00 10.80 -3.37
C GLU A 68 -7.68 9.65 -2.63
N GLU A 69 -7.11 8.44 -2.65
CA GLU A 69 -7.62 7.32 -1.88
C GLU A 69 -7.57 7.61 -0.37
N LYS A 70 -6.44 8.13 0.13
CA LYS A 70 -6.31 8.54 1.53
C LYS A 70 -7.37 9.59 1.91
N ARG A 71 -7.57 10.60 1.06
CA ARG A 71 -8.55 11.66 1.30
C ARG A 71 -9.99 11.12 1.30
N LEU A 72 -10.36 10.32 0.30
CA LEU A 72 -11.72 9.79 0.16
C LEU A 72 -12.07 8.79 1.27
N LEU A 73 -11.11 7.97 1.67
CA LEU A 73 -11.29 6.93 2.70
C LEU A 73 -10.91 7.38 4.10
N LYS A 74 -10.48 8.65 4.25
CA LYS A 74 -10.00 9.22 5.51
C LYS A 74 -8.90 8.36 6.14
N LEU A 75 -7.97 7.86 5.31
CA LEU A 75 -6.87 7.03 5.77
C LEU A 75 -5.80 7.89 6.43
N ASP A 76 -5.56 7.56 7.69
CA ASP A 76 -4.49 7.99 8.57
C ASP A 76 -3.92 6.74 9.27
N GLU A 77 -2.88 6.92 10.09
CA GLU A 77 -2.22 5.80 10.76
C GLU A 77 -3.22 5.00 11.61
N ASP A 78 -4.04 5.68 12.39
CA ASP A 78 -5.05 5.09 13.28
C ASP A 78 -6.08 4.25 12.52
N SER A 79 -6.68 4.81 11.47
CA SER A 79 -7.72 4.13 10.67
C SER A 79 -7.15 2.97 9.87
N LEU A 80 -5.91 3.07 9.39
CA LEU A 80 -5.22 1.98 8.73
C LEU A 80 -4.86 0.86 9.72
N ALA A 81 -4.33 1.22 10.90
CA ALA A 81 -4.07 0.28 11.98
C ALA A 81 -5.35 -0.41 12.43
N GLU A 82 -6.45 0.32 12.53
CA GLU A 82 -7.76 -0.21 12.87
C GLU A 82 -8.25 -1.22 11.83
N LEU A 83 -8.21 -0.86 10.54
CA LEU A 83 -8.57 -1.75 9.43
C LEU A 83 -7.73 -3.02 9.45
N VAL A 84 -6.43 -2.92 9.63
CA VAL A 84 -5.55 -4.09 9.64
C VAL A 84 -5.77 -4.95 10.89
N ASN A 85 -5.86 -4.36 12.07
CA ASN A 85 -5.90 -5.10 13.34
C ASN A 85 -7.30 -5.63 13.67
N ARG A 86 -8.38 -4.92 13.34
CA ARG A 86 -9.76 -5.33 13.65
C ARG A 86 -10.42 -6.11 12.53
N PHE A 87 -9.97 -5.96 11.29
CA PHE A 87 -10.59 -6.62 10.14
C PHE A 87 -9.64 -7.61 9.43
N TYR A 88 -8.45 -7.18 8.99
CA TYR A 88 -7.58 -8.08 8.21
C TYR A 88 -6.97 -9.23 9.03
N LYS A 89 -6.27 -8.92 10.13
CA LYS A 89 -5.50 -9.91 10.93
C LYS A 89 -6.40 -11.00 11.53
N PRO A 90 -7.57 -10.71 12.13
CA PRO A 90 -8.44 -11.75 12.67
C PRO A 90 -8.92 -12.73 11.59
N ASN A 91 -9.24 -12.22 10.41
CA ASN A 91 -9.76 -13.02 9.30
C ASN A 91 -8.70 -13.81 8.53
N THR A 92 -7.43 -13.45 8.67
CA THR A 92 -6.29 -14.12 8.02
C THR A 92 -5.39 -14.84 9.02
N SER A 93 -5.84 -14.97 10.27
CA SER A 93 -5.12 -15.71 11.31
C SER A 93 -4.86 -17.16 10.88
N GLY A 94 -3.67 -17.66 11.16
CA GLY A 94 -3.24 -19.02 10.78
C GLY A 94 -2.71 -19.15 9.35
N PHE A 95 -2.95 -18.17 8.46
CA PHE A 95 -2.33 -18.17 7.14
C PHE A 95 -0.86 -17.75 7.23
N LYS A 96 0.00 -18.39 6.44
CA LYS A 96 1.43 -18.09 6.36
C LYS A 96 1.82 -17.71 4.94
N PRO A 97 2.70 -16.71 4.75
CA PRO A 97 3.18 -16.36 3.43
C PRO A 97 3.94 -17.55 2.81
N ARG A 98 3.74 -17.76 1.51
CA ARG A 98 4.42 -18.81 0.74
C ARG A 98 5.23 -18.19 -0.39
N GLY A 99 6.44 -18.71 -0.60
CA GLY A 99 7.33 -18.29 -1.68
C GLY A 99 7.97 -16.92 -1.45
N GLN A 100 8.22 -16.18 -2.52
CA GLN A 100 8.69 -14.79 -2.52
C GLN A 100 7.59 -13.86 -3.06
N ILE A 101 7.75 -12.55 -2.90
CA ILE A 101 6.88 -11.57 -3.58
C ILE A 101 7.12 -11.67 -5.08
N VAL A 102 6.07 -11.96 -5.83
CA VAL A 102 6.09 -12.06 -7.28
C VAL A 102 5.53 -10.79 -7.92
N LEU A 103 6.01 -10.45 -9.10
CA LEU A 103 5.54 -9.32 -9.91
C LEU A 103 4.96 -9.85 -11.23
N PRO A 104 3.73 -10.39 -11.22
CA PRO A 104 3.09 -10.92 -12.43
C PRO A 104 2.88 -9.86 -13.52
N ARG A 105 2.83 -8.57 -13.13
CA ARG A 105 2.75 -7.43 -14.04
C ARG A 105 3.74 -6.38 -13.57
N SER A 106 4.61 -5.93 -14.46
CA SER A 106 5.50 -4.81 -14.23
C SER A 106 5.82 -4.15 -15.57
N SER A 107 5.70 -2.84 -15.61
CA SER A 107 6.01 -1.97 -16.74
C SER A 107 6.61 -0.65 -16.22
N GLU A 108 6.92 0.27 -17.12
CA GLU A 108 7.35 1.62 -16.73
C GLU A 108 6.23 2.42 -16.04
N SER A 109 4.96 2.09 -16.33
CA SER A 109 3.80 2.84 -15.84
C SER A 109 3.05 2.14 -14.70
N ASP A 110 3.28 0.85 -14.45
CA ASP A 110 2.61 0.12 -13.38
C ASP A 110 3.37 -1.11 -12.90
N ALA A 111 3.01 -1.57 -11.71
CA ALA A 111 3.45 -2.85 -11.17
C ALA A 111 2.36 -3.46 -10.30
N LEU A 112 2.31 -4.80 -10.26
CA LEU A 112 1.44 -5.57 -9.39
C LEU A 112 2.30 -6.49 -8.55
N ALA A 113 2.47 -6.18 -7.26
CA ALA A 113 3.12 -7.10 -6.31
C ALA A 113 2.09 -8.05 -5.74
N MET A 114 2.44 -9.33 -5.67
CA MET A 114 1.57 -10.38 -5.15
C MET A 114 2.32 -11.32 -4.22
N ARG A 115 1.63 -11.75 -3.16
CA ARG A 115 2.13 -12.67 -2.15
C ARG A 115 1.05 -13.70 -1.85
N GLU A 116 1.34 -14.99 -2.11
CA GLU A 116 0.42 -16.09 -1.74
C GLU A 116 0.50 -16.34 -0.22
N TYR A 117 -0.65 -16.57 0.39
CA TYR A 117 -0.80 -16.98 1.77
C TYR A 117 -1.56 -18.29 1.84
N VAL A 118 -1.07 -19.24 2.63
CA VAL A 118 -1.61 -20.60 2.73
C VAL A 118 -1.93 -20.93 4.18
N HIS A 119 -3.09 -21.54 4.41
CA HIS A 119 -3.53 -22.04 5.71
C HIS A 119 -3.37 -23.57 5.78
N PRO A 120 -3.14 -24.17 6.98
CA PRO A 120 -2.98 -25.62 7.12
C PRO A 120 -4.14 -26.48 6.62
N ASP A 121 -5.36 -25.92 6.53
CA ASP A 121 -6.55 -26.61 5.99
C ASP A 121 -6.64 -26.59 4.44
N GLY A 122 -5.61 -26.08 3.76
CA GLY A 122 -5.54 -26.02 2.30
C GLY A 122 -6.20 -24.79 1.69
N ARG A 123 -6.81 -23.89 2.48
CA ARG A 123 -7.25 -22.59 1.98
C ARG A 123 -6.05 -21.73 1.60
N LYS A 124 -6.26 -20.88 0.59
CA LYS A 124 -5.26 -19.94 0.11
C LYS A 124 -5.88 -18.64 -0.35
N PHE A 125 -5.13 -17.56 -0.22
CA PHE A 125 -5.45 -16.28 -0.83
C PHE A 125 -4.17 -15.58 -1.27
N ASP A 126 -4.31 -14.59 -2.15
CA ASP A 126 -3.21 -13.72 -2.54
C ASP A 126 -3.45 -12.33 -1.97
N LEU A 127 -2.46 -11.78 -1.30
CA LEU A 127 -2.39 -10.35 -1.04
C LEU A 127 -1.74 -9.69 -2.26
N THR A 128 -2.40 -8.64 -2.74
CA THR A 128 -1.98 -7.92 -3.93
C THR A 128 -1.80 -6.45 -3.60
N ILE A 129 -0.82 -5.81 -4.23
CA ILE A 129 -0.61 -4.35 -4.21
C ILE A 129 -0.43 -3.89 -5.65
N LEU A 130 -1.36 -3.07 -6.13
CA LEU A 130 -1.26 -2.39 -7.42
C LEU A 130 -0.63 -1.04 -7.24
N VAL A 131 0.42 -0.79 -8.02
CA VAL A 131 1.06 0.50 -8.15
C VAL A 131 0.93 0.99 -9.58
N ALA A 132 0.59 2.26 -9.75
CA ALA A 132 0.61 2.94 -11.04
C ALA A 132 1.35 4.27 -10.93
N SER A 133 2.05 4.65 -12.00
CA SER A 133 2.73 5.94 -12.14
C SER A 133 1.70 7.04 -12.38
N GLY A 134 1.74 8.09 -11.56
CA GLY A 134 1.02 9.34 -11.76
C GLY A 134 1.96 10.55 -11.83
N GLU A 135 1.39 11.75 -11.83
CA GLU A 135 2.15 13.02 -11.86
C GLU A 135 3.12 13.14 -10.67
N ASP A 136 2.70 12.69 -9.49
CA ASP A 136 3.51 12.70 -8.26
C ASP A 136 4.39 11.44 -8.09
N GLY A 137 4.55 10.65 -9.16
CA GLY A 137 5.26 9.38 -9.17
C GLY A 137 4.37 8.17 -8.90
N PRO A 138 4.95 6.98 -8.72
CA PRO A 138 4.19 5.76 -8.50
C PRO A 138 3.52 5.72 -7.13
N LYS A 139 2.24 5.39 -7.13
CA LYS A 139 1.40 5.28 -5.93
C LYS A 139 0.62 3.97 -5.92
N VAL A 140 0.27 3.51 -4.73
CA VAL A 140 -0.60 2.35 -4.50
C VAL A 140 -2.05 2.78 -4.71
N TYR A 141 -2.81 1.97 -5.44
CA TYR A 141 -4.22 2.19 -5.75
C TYR A 141 -5.08 0.99 -5.33
N GLY A 142 -6.27 1.28 -4.77
CA GLY A 142 -7.25 0.27 -4.37
C GLY A 142 -6.74 -0.60 -3.23
N PHE A 143 -5.98 -0.02 -2.29
CA PHE A 143 -5.37 -0.78 -1.21
C PHE A 143 -6.44 -1.43 -0.32
N VAL A 144 -7.46 -0.66 0.07
CA VAL A 144 -8.56 -1.15 0.90
C VAL A 144 -9.35 -2.25 0.17
N TYR A 145 -9.64 -2.05 -1.12
CA TYR A 145 -10.24 -3.08 -1.99
C TYR A 145 -9.44 -4.38 -2.02
N MET A 146 -8.11 -4.30 -2.09
CA MET A 146 -7.24 -5.48 -2.13
C MET A 146 -7.21 -6.22 -0.79
N LEU A 147 -7.21 -5.50 0.33
CA LEU A 147 -7.36 -6.12 1.66
C LEU A 147 -8.70 -6.83 1.81
N LEU A 148 -9.79 -6.19 1.39
CA LEU A 148 -11.12 -6.79 1.38
C LEU A 148 -11.12 -8.07 0.55
N GLY A 149 -10.63 -8.02 -0.70
CA GLY A 149 -10.56 -9.17 -1.58
C GLY A 149 -9.74 -10.33 -0.97
N SER A 150 -8.66 -10.04 -0.26
CA SER A 150 -7.83 -11.02 0.43
C SER A 150 -8.60 -11.71 1.55
N VAL A 151 -9.26 -10.94 2.41
CA VAL A 151 -10.09 -11.45 3.53
C VAL A 151 -11.24 -12.31 3.01
N LEU A 152 -11.95 -11.84 1.98
CA LEU A 152 -13.07 -12.59 1.42
C LEU A 152 -12.59 -13.93 0.85
N LYS A 153 -11.47 -13.96 0.11
CA LYS A 153 -10.88 -15.20 -0.39
C LYS A 153 -10.42 -16.14 0.73
N ALA A 154 -9.86 -15.60 1.81
CA ALA A 154 -9.42 -16.39 2.97
C ALA A 154 -10.58 -17.18 3.61
N LYS A 155 -11.82 -16.68 3.52
CA LYS A 155 -13.03 -17.35 4.04
C LYS A 155 -13.58 -18.43 3.12
N LEU A 156 -13.16 -18.48 1.86
CA LEU A 156 -13.71 -19.44 0.90
C LEU A 156 -13.09 -20.84 1.10
N PRO A 157 -13.86 -21.91 0.88
CA PRO A 157 -13.33 -23.26 0.85
C PRO A 157 -12.25 -23.45 -0.23
N PRO A 158 -11.33 -24.43 -0.06
CA PRO A 158 -10.38 -24.79 -1.10
C PRO A 158 -11.07 -25.08 -2.43
N GLY A 159 -10.53 -24.57 -3.54
CA GLY A 159 -11.10 -24.73 -4.89
C GLY A 159 -12.21 -23.74 -5.26
N VAL A 160 -12.88 -23.12 -4.28
CA VAL A 160 -13.90 -22.06 -4.53
C VAL A 160 -13.23 -20.70 -4.78
N ALA A 161 -12.13 -20.43 -4.09
CA ALA A 161 -11.36 -19.17 -4.23
C ALA A 161 -10.74 -18.96 -5.62
N SER A 162 -10.54 -20.04 -6.39
CA SER A 162 -10.05 -20.00 -7.78
C SER A 162 -11.14 -19.78 -8.83
N GLY A 163 -12.42 -19.81 -8.45
CA GLY A 163 -13.52 -20.01 -9.38
C GLY A 163 -14.08 -18.73 -10.01
N GLN A 164 -13.95 -18.64 -11.34
CA GLN A 164 -14.86 -17.86 -12.18
C GLN A 164 -16.18 -18.66 -12.31
N GLY A 165 -17.13 -18.45 -11.39
CA GLY A 165 -18.40 -19.18 -11.37
C GLY A 165 -19.47 -18.52 -10.50
N LEU A 166 -20.73 -18.91 -10.68
CA LEU A 166 -21.87 -18.37 -9.91
C LEU A 166 -21.72 -18.69 -8.40
N ASP A 167 -21.30 -19.90 -8.07
CA ASP A 167 -21.13 -20.36 -6.68
C ASP A 167 -20.05 -19.57 -5.94
N SER A 168 -18.91 -19.32 -6.58
CA SER A 168 -17.84 -18.48 -6.01
C SER A 168 -18.33 -17.04 -5.75
N ARG A 169 -19.21 -16.50 -6.59
CA ARG A 169 -19.78 -15.15 -6.39
C ARG A 169 -20.78 -15.11 -5.25
N HIS A 170 -21.66 -16.10 -5.14
CA HIS A 170 -22.57 -16.20 -4.00
C HIS A 170 -21.81 -16.39 -2.69
N ALA A 171 -20.76 -17.20 -2.70
CA ALA A 171 -19.90 -17.39 -1.54
C ALA A 171 -19.15 -16.09 -1.15
N LEU A 172 -18.64 -15.32 -2.11
CA LEU A 172 -18.03 -14.01 -1.86
C LEU A 172 -19.03 -12.98 -1.32
N LEU A 173 -20.25 -12.95 -1.85
CA LEU A 173 -21.30 -12.06 -1.36
C LEU A 173 -21.66 -12.41 0.09
N ARG A 174 -21.87 -13.70 0.40
CA ARG A 174 -22.13 -14.14 1.77
C ARG A 174 -20.99 -13.77 2.72
N ALA A 175 -19.74 -14.03 2.32
CA ALA A 175 -18.57 -13.66 3.10
C ALA A 175 -18.49 -12.15 3.33
N PHE A 176 -18.90 -11.32 2.36
CA PHE A 176 -18.96 -9.87 2.52
C PHE A 176 -20.07 -9.44 3.48
N GLU A 177 -21.24 -10.08 3.42
CA GLU A 177 -22.37 -9.81 4.32
C GLU A 177 -22.02 -10.12 5.78
N GLU A 178 -21.30 -11.23 6.03
CA GLU A 178 -20.81 -11.59 7.35
C GLU A 178 -19.87 -10.54 7.96
N GLU A 179 -19.04 -9.90 7.12
CA GLU A 179 -18.08 -8.88 7.56
C GLU A 179 -18.64 -7.47 7.63
N LEU A 180 -19.83 -7.23 7.07
CA LEU A 180 -20.43 -5.91 6.96
C LEU A 180 -20.60 -5.19 8.31
N PRO A 181 -20.99 -5.84 9.42
CA PRO A 181 -21.06 -5.19 10.74
C PRO A 181 -19.68 -4.69 11.22
N VAL A 182 -18.62 -5.48 11.01
CA VAL A 182 -17.26 -5.09 11.36
C VAL A 182 -16.83 -3.91 10.52
N LEU A 183 -16.98 -4.00 9.19
CA LEU A 183 -16.63 -2.93 8.24
C LEU A 183 -17.34 -1.60 8.55
N ASN A 184 -18.63 -1.65 8.88
CA ASN A 184 -19.40 -0.46 9.29
C ASN A 184 -18.99 0.12 10.65
N SER A 185 -18.28 -0.65 11.47
CA SER A 185 -17.78 -0.20 12.78
C SER A 185 -16.36 0.40 12.72
N LEU A 186 -15.71 0.37 11.55
CA LEU A 186 -14.38 0.94 11.34
C LEU A 186 -14.46 2.42 11.01
N ARG A 187 -13.37 3.16 11.25
CA ARG A 187 -13.20 4.54 10.77
C ARG A 187 -13.13 4.66 9.25
N VAL A 188 -12.75 3.57 8.56
CA VAL A 188 -12.70 3.51 7.09
C VAL A 188 -14.14 3.38 6.55
N PRO A 189 -14.69 4.42 5.90
CA PRO A 189 -16.14 4.51 5.63
C PRO A 189 -16.61 3.69 4.43
N GLY A 190 -15.69 3.10 3.67
CA GLY A 190 -15.99 2.44 2.41
C GLY A 190 -14.73 2.09 1.65
N ASP A 191 -14.85 2.11 0.33
CA ASP A 191 -13.77 1.78 -0.59
C ASP A 191 -13.74 2.75 -1.78
N THR A 192 -12.62 2.74 -2.51
CA THR A 192 -12.52 3.41 -3.80
C THR A 192 -12.64 2.37 -4.90
N ILE A 193 -13.50 2.64 -5.88
CA ILE A 193 -13.60 1.83 -7.09
C ILE A 193 -13.21 2.67 -8.30
N SER A 194 -12.61 2.03 -9.30
CA SER A 194 -12.40 2.66 -10.60
C SER A 194 -13.72 2.68 -11.37
N ASP A 195 -14.20 3.88 -11.71
CA ASP A 195 -15.37 4.13 -12.55
C ASP A 195 -14.97 5.06 -13.70
N ASN A 196 -15.00 4.56 -14.94
CA ASN A 196 -14.57 5.28 -16.15
C ASN A 196 -13.19 5.94 -16.03
N GLY A 197 -12.23 5.25 -15.38
CA GLY A 197 -10.87 5.75 -15.17
C GLY A 197 -10.71 6.77 -14.04
N ARG A 198 -11.79 7.09 -13.30
CA ARG A 198 -11.74 7.92 -12.09
C ARG A 198 -11.91 7.05 -10.85
N GLN A 199 -11.20 7.35 -9.78
CA GLN A 199 -11.53 6.78 -8.48
C GLN A 199 -12.80 7.42 -7.94
N VAL A 200 -13.76 6.60 -7.56
CA VAL A 200 -15.02 7.02 -6.98
C VAL A 200 -15.18 6.34 -5.63
N PHE A 201 -15.50 7.14 -4.61
CA PHE A 201 -15.84 6.64 -3.29
C PHE A 201 -17.20 5.94 -3.30
N ARG A 202 -17.27 4.77 -2.64
CA ARG A 202 -18.53 4.13 -2.28
C ARG A 202 -18.47 3.63 -0.85
N SER A 203 -19.51 3.94 -0.08
CA SER A 203 -19.67 3.40 1.27
C SER A 203 -19.87 1.88 1.24
N TRP A 204 -19.56 1.19 2.35
CA TRP A 204 -19.80 -0.25 2.49
C TRP A 204 -21.24 -0.65 2.16
N LYS A 205 -22.21 0.17 2.57
CA LYS A 205 -23.64 -0.02 2.28
C LYS A 205 -23.95 0.07 0.78
N GLU A 206 -23.34 1.03 0.06
CA GLU A 206 -23.52 1.17 -1.39
C GLU A 206 -22.87 0.01 -2.15
N ILE A 207 -21.70 -0.45 -1.69
CA ILE A 207 -21.02 -1.63 -2.23
C ILE A 207 -21.92 -2.86 -2.05
N HIS A 208 -22.43 -3.10 -0.84
CA HIS A 208 -23.36 -4.20 -0.55
C HIS A 208 -24.57 -4.17 -1.50
N LYS A 209 -25.24 -3.02 -1.60
CA LYS A 209 -26.41 -2.84 -2.46
C LYS A 209 -26.08 -3.09 -3.94
N SER A 210 -24.89 -2.64 -4.38
CA SER A 210 -24.43 -2.89 -5.76
C SER A 210 -24.16 -4.36 -6.01
N LEU A 211 -23.61 -5.10 -5.03
CA LEU A 211 -23.36 -6.53 -5.15
C LEU A 211 -24.67 -7.32 -5.20
N LEU A 212 -25.64 -6.99 -4.33
CA LEU A 212 -26.97 -7.60 -4.34
C LEU A 212 -27.71 -7.40 -5.67
N ARG A 213 -27.69 -6.18 -6.22
CA ARG A 213 -28.29 -5.90 -7.54
C ARG A 213 -27.66 -6.73 -8.63
N ARG A 214 -26.33 -6.80 -8.68
CA ARG A 214 -25.60 -7.60 -9.68
C ARG A 214 -25.89 -9.10 -9.55
N ALA A 215 -26.10 -9.61 -8.34
CA ALA A 215 -26.50 -10.98 -8.13
C ALA A 215 -27.93 -11.23 -8.66
N ALA A 216 -28.88 -10.35 -8.34
CA ALA A 216 -30.27 -10.43 -8.79
C ALA A 216 -30.42 -10.30 -10.32
N ASP A 217 -29.74 -9.33 -10.94
CA ASP A 217 -29.76 -9.10 -12.39
C ASP A 217 -29.17 -10.26 -13.19
N ARG A 218 -28.37 -11.10 -12.56
CA ARG A 218 -27.75 -12.26 -13.20
C ARG A 218 -28.59 -13.52 -13.01
N ALA A 219 -29.17 -13.71 -11.83
CA ALA A 219 -30.15 -14.77 -11.58
C ALA A 219 -31.38 -14.67 -12.49
N SER A 220 -31.70 -13.49 -13.02
CA SER A 220 -32.79 -13.30 -14.00
C SER A 220 -32.41 -13.57 -15.46
N ARG A 221 -31.11 -13.79 -15.75
CA ARG A 221 -30.58 -14.07 -17.10
C ARG A 221 -30.17 -15.52 -17.31
N GLU A 222 -30.16 -16.31 -16.24
CA GLU A 222 -29.87 -17.75 -16.20
C GLU A 222 -31.18 -18.51 -15.98
#